data_AF-A0A7S1A486-F1
#
_entry.id   AF-A0A7S1A486-F1
#
_cell.length_a   1.000
_cell.length_b   1.000
_cell.length_c   1.000
_cell.angle_alpha   90.00
_cell.angle_beta   90.00
_cell.angle_gamma   90.00
#
_symmetry.space_group_name_H-M   'P 1'
#
loop_
_entity.id
_entity.type
_entity.pdbx_description
1 polymer ?
#
loop_
_entity_poly.entity_id
_entity_poly.type
_entity_poly.pdbx_seq_one_letter_code
_entity_poly.pdbx_strand_id
1 'polypeptide(L)'
;MPQRAHFREPVWIVIPSCAMGCTLCGTEHDLVVVDVPGDTKHTRVSRIVLSSQETHQHPVARASPTFNTSVKLVLADTLDTLTDPWPRCQDLPKSAFKAPKADDLVFAVSHGWPFQTHPDPHGDCGTEVKRLVHEAVASHKPTGQTVGFYDFTSVTQKPFCKGQADRTPQESVSFKEALACMPRVYLLADTV
;
A
#
# COMPACT_ATOMS: atom_id res chain seq x y z
N MET A 1 -16.63 38.05 5.22
CA MET A 1 -15.33 37.34 5.10
C MET A 1 -15.34 36.21 6.12
N PRO A 2 -15.45 34.93 5.74
CA PRO A 2 -15.34 33.84 6.70
C PRO A 2 -13.86 33.48 6.91
N GLN A 3 -13.51 33.26 8.17
CA GLN A 3 -12.17 32.94 8.65
C GLN A 3 -11.70 31.57 8.14
N ARG A 4 -10.43 31.47 7.72
CA ARG A 4 -9.76 30.21 7.38
C ARG A 4 -9.61 29.35 8.63
N ALA A 5 -10.30 28.22 8.69
CA ALA A 5 -10.00 27.17 9.63
C ALA A 5 -8.77 26.41 9.13
N HIS A 6 -7.62 26.61 9.79
CA HIS A 6 -6.45 25.76 9.61
C HIS A 6 -6.70 24.44 10.34
N PHE A 7 -7.30 23.48 9.65
CA PHE A 7 -7.27 22.07 10.07
C PHE A 7 -6.01 21.44 9.49
N ARG A 8 -4.95 21.34 10.29
CA ARG A 8 -3.83 20.43 10.02
C ARG A 8 -4.21 19.07 10.61
N GLU A 9 -4.85 18.22 9.84
CA GLU A 9 -4.99 16.81 10.20
C GLU A 9 -3.66 16.08 9.98
N PRO A 10 -3.32 15.07 10.80
CA PRO A 10 -2.08 14.30 10.63
C PRO A 10 -2.12 13.46 9.34
N VAL A 11 -1.08 13.61 8.53
CA VAL A 11 -0.72 12.60 7.52
C VAL A 11 -0.24 11.37 8.29
N TRP A 12 -1.03 10.30 8.29
CA TRP A 12 -0.61 9.03 8.86
C TRP A 12 0.19 8.30 7.79
N ILE A 13 1.51 8.43 7.85
CA ILE A 13 2.35 7.31 7.43
C ILE A 13 2.06 6.23 8.46
N VAL A 14 1.39 5.17 8.02
CA VAL A 14 1.15 4.05 8.91
C VAL A 14 2.51 3.40 9.13
N ILE A 15 3.10 3.70 10.28
CA ILE A 15 4.20 2.96 10.86
C ILE A 15 3.52 1.80 11.60
N PRO A 16 3.51 0.56 11.07
CA PRO A 16 3.03 -0.55 11.86
C PRO A 16 3.90 -0.68 13.11
N SER A 17 3.35 -0.26 14.24
CA SER A 17 3.93 -0.49 15.56
C SER A 17 3.92 -1.99 15.84
N CYS A 18 5.04 -2.68 15.59
CA CYS A 18 5.48 -3.80 16.41
C CYS A 18 6.91 -4.23 16.08
N ALA A 19 7.88 -3.53 16.64
CA ALA A 19 9.17 -4.11 16.99
C ALA A 19 9.87 -3.22 18.01
N MET A 20 9.61 -3.43 19.30
CA MET A 20 10.65 -3.39 20.34
C MET A 20 10.06 -3.83 21.68
N GLY A 21 10.48 -5.02 22.14
CA GLY A 21 10.36 -5.42 23.53
C GLY A 21 9.45 -6.61 23.84
N CYS A 22 9.67 -7.77 23.21
CA CYS A 22 9.28 -9.03 23.85
C CYS A 22 10.43 -10.04 23.74
N THR A 23 11.35 -10.00 24.69
CA THR A 23 12.46 -10.95 24.85
C THR A 23 12.00 -12.21 25.62
N LEU A 24 10.77 -12.68 25.38
CA LEU A 24 10.18 -13.84 26.05
C LEU A 24 9.24 -14.61 25.12
N CYS A 25 9.79 -15.28 24.10
CA CYS A 25 9.39 -16.64 23.72
C CYS A 25 10.35 -17.16 22.65
N GLY A 26 11.23 -18.07 23.05
CA GLY A 26 11.85 -18.98 22.09
C GLY A 26 10.83 -20.06 21.78
N THR A 27 10.08 -19.89 20.69
CA THR A 27 9.27 -20.97 20.10
C THR A 27 9.23 -20.79 18.60
N GLU A 28 9.74 -21.78 17.88
CA GLU A 28 9.48 -21.99 16.45
C GLU A 28 7.97 -22.10 16.26
N HIS A 29 7.39 -21.25 15.41
CA HIS A 29 5.99 -21.37 15.05
C HIS A 29 5.84 -22.42 13.95
N ASP A 30 5.82 -23.69 14.36
CA ASP A 30 5.15 -24.72 13.58
C ASP A 30 3.65 -24.41 13.60
N LEU A 31 3.07 -24.26 12.41
CA LEU A 31 1.63 -24.05 12.25
C LEU A 31 0.92 -25.37 12.55
N VAL A 32 0.59 -25.61 13.82
CA VAL A 32 -0.20 -26.76 14.24
C VAL A 32 -1.66 -26.49 13.91
N VAL A 33 -2.15 -27.10 12.84
CA VAL A 33 -3.59 -27.24 12.61
C VAL A 33 -4.11 -28.27 13.61
N VAL A 34 -4.86 -27.78 14.61
CA VAL A 34 -5.56 -28.65 15.56
C VAL A 34 -6.92 -28.96 14.96
N ASP A 35 -7.10 -30.18 14.46
CA ASP A 35 -8.41 -30.72 14.12
C ASP A 35 -8.97 -31.56 15.28
N VAL A 36 -10.25 -31.35 15.58
CA VAL A 36 -11.01 -32.01 16.64
C VAL A 36 -11.38 -33.45 16.17
N PRO A 37 -11.39 -34.46 17.05
CA PRO A 37 -10.91 -35.80 16.71
C PRO A 37 -11.94 -36.65 15.96
N GLY A 38 -11.48 -37.29 14.90
CA GLY A 38 -12.23 -38.31 14.17
C GLY A 38 -11.34 -39.02 13.16
N ASP A 39 -10.76 -40.13 13.59
CA ASP A 39 -10.20 -41.20 12.77
C ASP A 39 -8.68 -41.16 12.47
N THR A 40 -8.07 -42.33 12.69
CA THR A 40 -6.62 -42.51 12.91
C THR A 40 -5.95 -42.90 11.61
N LYS A 41 -5.34 -41.96 10.87
CA LYS A 41 -4.44 -42.29 9.74
C LYS A 41 -3.24 -41.35 9.70
N HIS A 42 -2.05 -41.95 9.73
CA HIS A 42 -0.73 -41.32 9.66
C HIS A 42 -0.67 -40.11 8.72
N THR A 43 -0.46 -38.93 9.31
CA THR A 43 -0.26 -37.68 8.56
C THR A 43 1.16 -37.62 8.01
N ARG A 44 1.28 -37.77 6.69
CA ARG A 44 2.53 -37.49 5.96
C ARG A 44 2.72 -35.97 5.89
N VAL A 45 3.64 -35.44 6.69
CA VAL A 45 4.08 -34.04 6.61
C VAL A 45 4.65 -33.81 5.21
N SER A 46 3.85 -33.19 4.36
CA SER A 46 4.24 -32.83 3.01
C SER A 46 4.81 -31.41 3.09
N ARG A 47 6.14 -31.28 2.94
CA ARG A 47 6.79 -29.98 2.74
C ARG A 47 6.12 -29.31 1.54
N ILE A 48 5.38 -28.24 1.79
CA ILE A 48 4.90 -27.35 0.72
C ILE A 48 6.16 -26.66 0.18
N VAL A 49 6.63 -27.13 -0.97
CA VAL A 49 7.65 -26.44 -1.74
C VAL A 49 6.95 -25.23 -2.36
N LEU A 50 7.06 -24.07 -1.70
CA LEU A 50 6.63 -22.80 -2.27
C LEU A 50 7.37 -22.61 -3.60
N SER A 51 6.62 -22.34 -4.67
CA SER A 51 7.22 -22.18 -6.00
C SER A 51 8.21 -21.01 -5.99
N SER A 52 9.29 -21.13 -6.77
CA SER A 52 10.40 -20.15 -6.84
C SER A 52 9.99 -18.73 -7.25
N GLN A 53 8.75 -18.50 -7.69
CA GLN A 53 8.23 -17.17 -8.01
C GLN A 53 7.75 -16.40 -6.78
N GLU A 54 7.35 -17.08 -5.70
CA GLU A 54 6.83 -16.41 -4.49
C GLU A 54 7.92 -15.77 -3.63
N THR A 55 9.17 -16.20 -3.78
CA THR A 55 10.31 -15.68 -3.00
C THR A 55 10.80 -14.32 -3.46
N HIS A 56 10.35 -13.83 -4.62
CA HIS A 56 10.80 -12.56 -5.20
C HIS A 56 9.78 -11.41 -5.06
N GLN A 57 8.58 -11.67 -4.55
CA GLN A 57 7.54 -10.66 -4.37
C GLN A 57 7.56 -10.10 -2.95
N HIS A 58 7.28 -8.80 -2.84
CA HIS A 58 7.09 -8.15 -1.55
C HIS A 58 5.87 -8.75 -0.81
N PRO A 59 5.87 -8.88 0.53
CA PRO A 59 4.73 -9.36 1.31
C PRO A 59 3.39 -8.71 0.96
N VAL A 60 3.38 -7.39 0.71
CA VAL A 60 2.19 -6.64 0.28
C VAL A 60 1.55 -7.24 -0.99
N ALA A 61 2.35 -7.60 -2.00
CA ALA A 61 1.83 -8.17 -3.24
C ALA A 61 1.36 -9.62 -3.09
N ARG A 62 1.99 -10.38 -2.20
CA ARG A 62 1.62 -11.77 -1.91
C ARG A 62 0.33 -11.88 -1.09
N ALA A 63 -0.05 -10.81 -0.40
CA ALA A 63 -1.18 -10.78 0.50
C ALA A 63 -2.53 -10.97 -0.20
N SER A 64 -2.64 -10.69 -1.50
CA SER A 64 -3.87 -10.89 -2.25
C SER A 64 -3.57 -11.26 -3.71
N PRO A 65 -4.24 -12.27 -4.28
CA PRO A 65 -4.07 -12.61 -5.70
C PRO A 65 -4.48 -11.47 -6.64
N THR A 66 -5.37 -10.58 -6.20
CA THR A 66 -5.84 -9.43 -6.99
C THR A 66 -5.03 -8.15 -6.72
N PHE A 67 -3.97 -8.20 -5.93
CA PHE A 67 -3.22 -7.01 -5.54
C PHE A 67 -2.67 -6.26 -6.76
N ASN A 68 -1.87 -6.95 -7.60
CA ASN A 68 -1.19 -6.31 -8.74
C ASN A 68 -2.17 -5.82 -9.83
N THR A 69 -3.38 -6.38 -9.89
CA THR A 69 -4.42 -5.93 -10.82
C THR A 69 -5.16 -4.71 -10.28
N SER A 70 -5.37 -4.63 -8.96
CA SER A 70 -6.29 -3.68 -8.33
C SER A 70 -5.62 -2.48 -7.68
N VAL A 71 -4.41 -2.66 -7.16
CA VAL A 71 -3.62 -1.64 -6.48
C VAL A 71 -2.38 -1.34 -7.30
N LYS A 72 -2.05 -0.05 -7.44
CA LYS A 72 -0.86 0.42 -8.16
C LYS A 72 0.07 1.14 -7.21
N LEU A 73 1.23 0.57 -6.93
CA LEU A 73 2.24 1.25 -6.14
C LEU A 73 3.00 2.24 -7.01
N VAL A 74 3.09 3.48 -6.55
CA VAL A 74 3.72 4.61 -7.25
C VAL A 74 5.20 4.62 -6.92
N LEU A 75 6.07 4.75 -7.92
CA LEU A 75 7.51 4.93 -7.68
C LEU A 75 7.75 6.24 -6.91
N ALA A 76 8.58 6.19 -5.87
CA ALA A 76 8.92 7.38 -5.07
C ALA A 76 9.43 8.54 -5.94
N ASP A 77 10.29 8.25 -6.92
CA ASP A 77 10.84 9.24 -7.87
C ASP A 77 9.76 9.94 -8.71
N THR A 78 8.59 9.32 -8.88
CA THR A 78 7.49 9.94 -9.64
C THR A 78 6.87 11.10 -8.86
N LEU A 79 6.92 11.09 -7.52
CA LEU A 79 6.26 12.09 -6.67
C LEU A 79 6.73 13.51 -6.97
N ASP A 80 8.02 13.68 -7.25
CA ASP A 80 8.62 14.98 -7.55
C ASP A 80 8.10 15.58 -8.87
N THR A 81 7.58 14.72 -9.76
CA THR A 81 7.04 15.13 -11.06
C THR A 81 5.52 15.34 -11.06
N LEU A 82 4.84 14.99 -9.96
CA LEU A 82 3.39 15.14 -9.87
C LEU A 82 3.01 16.61 -9.71
N THR A 83 2.05 17.03 -10.52
CA THR A 83 1.38 18.33 -10.39
C THR A 83 0.29 18.26 -9.33
N ASP A 84 0.14 19.33 -8.55
CA ASP A 84 -0.95 19.43 -7.57
C ASP A 84 -2.26 19.94 -8.20
N PRO A 85 -3.42 19.44 -7.77
CA PRO A 85 -3.57 18.26 -6.90
C PRO A 85 -3.13 16.99 -7.64
N TRP A 86 -2.59 16.01 -6.89
CA TRP A 86 -2.07 14.78 -7.49
C TRP A 86 -3.10 14.09 -8.40
N PRO A 87 -2.67 13.57 -9.56
CA PRO A 87 -3.59 12.98 -10.53
C PRO A 87 -4.20 11.66 -10.02
N ARG A 88 -5.34 11.25 -10.60
CA ARG A 88 -5.92 9.93 -10.31
C ARG A 88 -4.99 8.82 -10.78
N CYS A 89 -5.12 7.63 -10.19
CA CYS A 89 -4.39 6.44 -10.62
C CYS A 89 -4.45 6.20 -12.14
N GLN A 90 -5.64 6.28 -12.74
CA GLN A 90 -5.82 6.04 -14.17
C GLN A 90 -5.34 7.18 -15.10
N ASP A 91 -5.02 8.35 -14.53
CA ASP A 91 -4.51 9.50 -15.28
C ASP A 91 -2.95 9.51 -15.31
N LEU A 92 -2.31 8.65 -14.51
CA LEU A 92 -0.85 8.52 -14.46
C LEU A 92 -0.30 7.62 -15.59
N PRO A 93 0.91 7.90 -16.09
CA PRO A 93 1.56 7.01 -17.06
C PRO A 93 1.88 5.66 -16.42
N LYS A 94 1.85 4.59 -17.21
CA LYS A 94 2.18 3.24 -16.71
C LYS A 94 3.58 3.15 -16.08
N SER A 95 4.50 3.99 -16.53
CA SER A 95 5.87 4.10 -15.99
C SER A 95 5.92 4.66 -14.56
N ALA A 96 4.85 5.27 -14.06
CA ALA A 96 4.74 5.72 -12.68
C ALA A 96 4.62 4.55 -11.68
N PHE A 97 4.29 3.34 -12.17
CA PHE A 97 3.90 2.23 -11.33
C PHE A 97 4.88 1.06 -11.42
N LYS A 98 5.03 0.35 -10.30
CA LYS A 98 5.81 -0.88 -10.22
C LYS A 98 5.15 -1.89 -9.30
N ALA A 99 5.18 -3.16 -9.71
CA ALA A 99 4.84 -4.26 -8.81
C ALA A 99 6.02 -4.50 -7.84
N PRO A 100 5.77 -4.51 -6.52
CA PRO A 100 6.84 -4.51 -5.53
C PRO A 100 7.53 -5.88 -5.46
N LYS A 101 8.86 -5.85 -5.39
CA LYS A 101 9.73 -7.02 -5.21
C LYS A 101 10.24 -7.12 -3.78
N ALA A 102 10.83 -8.27 -3.44
CA ALA A 102 11.32 -8.54 -2.09
C ALA A 102 12.42 -7.59 -1.59
N ASP A 103 13.16 -6.93 -2.51
CA ASP A 103 14.23 -5.99 -2.23
C ASP A 103 13.80 -4.51 -2.31
N ASP A 104 12.55 -4.25 -2.69
CA ASP A 104 11.97 -2.91 -2.73
C ASP A 104 11.60 -2.44 -1.32
N LEU A 105 11.66 -1.12 -1.09
CA LEU A 105 11.06 -0.48 0.08
C LEU A 105 9.62 -0.10 -0.26
N VAL A 106 8.65 -0.62 0.48
CA VAL A 106 7.22 -0.35 0.28
C VAL A 106 6.67 0.43 1.46
N PHE A 107 6.20 1.65 1.23
CA PHE A 107 5.51 2.43 2.26
C PHE A 107 4.03 2.65 1.91
N ALA A 108 3.22 3.00 2.90
CA ALA A 108 1.81 3.32 2.69
C ALA A 108 1.44 4.63 3.41
N VAL A 109 0.76 5.52 2.67
CA VAL A 109 0.29 6.80 3.18
C VAL A 109 -1.24 6.84 3.05
N SER A 110 -1.91 6.87 4.19
CA SER A 110 -3.35 7.14 4.23
C SER A 110 -3.59 8.62 4.49
N HIS A 111 -4.45 9.21 3.66
CA HIS A 111 -4.92 10.58 3.87
C HIS A 111 -6.35 10.51 4.39
N GLY A 112 -6.69 11.37 5.36
CA GLY A 112 -8.08 11.56 5.74
C GLY A 112 -8.90 12.01 4.53
N TRP A 113 -10.06 11.38 4.31
CA TRP A 113 -11.02 11.78 3.28
C TRP A 113 -12.19 12.52 3.94
N PRO A 114 -12.09 13.83 4.18
CA PRO A 114 -13.17 14.59 4.83
C PRO A 114 -14.42 14.66 3.95
N PHE A 115 -14.26 14.53 2.64
CA PHE A 115 -15.32 14.59 1.64
C PHE A 115 -15.09 13.57 0.53
N GLN A 116 -16.09 13.36 -0.33
CA GLN A 116 -16.00 12.47 -1.49
C GLN A 116 -15.15 13.04 -2.66
N THR A 117 -14.41 14.12 -2.42
CA THR A 117 -13.57 14.81 -3.40
C THR A 117 -12.09 14.43 -3.22
N HIS A 118 -11.20 15.03 -4.02
CA HIS A 118 -9.75 14.87 -3.84
C HIS A 118 -9.34 15.15 -2.36
N PRO A 119 -8.55 14.29 -1.71
CA PRO A 119 -8.22 14.41 -0.28
C PRO A 119 -7.30 15.59 0.03
N ASP A 120 -6.50 16.02 -0.96
CA ASP A 120 -5.62 17.19 -0.86
C ASP A 120 -5.79 18.11 -2.09
N PRO A 121 -6.90 18.87 -2.19
CA PRO A 121 -7.20 19.65 -3.39
C PRO A 121 -6.23 20.82 -3.64
N HIS A 122 -5.41 21.18 -2.65
CA HIS A 122 -4.46 22.28 -2.72
C HIS A 122 -2.99 21.82 -2.77
N GLY A 123 -2.70 20.53 -2.57
CA GLY A 123 -1.33 19.99 -2.57
C GLY A 123 -0.56 20.26 -1.27
N ASP A 124 -1.26 20.68 -0.20
CA ASP A 124 -0.64 21.08 1.06
C ASP A 124 0.03 19.87 1.75
N CYS A 125 -0.58 18.70 1.64
CA CYS A 125 -0.05 17.44 2.20
C CYS A 125 1.03 16.83 1.30
N GLY A 126 0.92 17.01 -0.01
CA GLY A 126 1.86 16.46 -0.99
C GLY A 126 3.33 16.84 -0.70
N THR A 127 3.59 18.08 -0.27
CA THR A 127 4.94 18.54 0.10
C THR A 127 5.51 17.76 1.29
N GLU A 128 4.70 17.57 2.33
CA GLU A 128 5.14 16.86 3.55
C GLU A 128 5.36 15.37 3.28
N VAL A 129 4.50 14.78 2.46
CA VAL A 129 4.66 13.39 2.03
C VAL A 129 5.98 13.18 1.28
N LYS A 130 6.33 14.07 0.34
CA LYS A 130 7.62 14.00 -0.38
C LYS A 130 8.80 14.06 0.59
N ARG A 131 8.77 14.98 1.55
CA ARG A 131 9.80 15.12 2.59
C ARG A 131 9.98 13.82 3.38
N LEU A 132 8.89 13.24 3.88
CA LEU A 132 8.92 12.01 4.67
C LEU A 132 9.41 10.81 3.86
N VAL A 133 9.01 10.70 2.58
CA VAL A 133 9.52 9.65 1.69
C VAL A 133 11.03 9.78 1.48
N HIS A 134 11.54 11.00 1.28
CA HIS A 134 12.98 11.21 1.11
C HIS A 134 13.78 10.82 2.37
N GLU A 135 13.24 11.13 3.55
CA GLU A 135 13.84 10.73 4.84
C GLU A 135 13.83 9.21 5.04
N ALA A 136 12.72 8.55 4.67
CA ALA A 136 12.60 7.10 4.72
C ALA A 136 13.64 6.42 3.81
N VAL A 137 13.77 6.89 2.56
CA VAL A 137 14.75 6.36 1.59
C VAL A 137 16.18 6.55 2.09
N ALA A 138 16.51 7.75 2.60
CA ALA A 138 17.85 8.03 3.12
C ALA A 138 18.21 7.18 4.34
N SER A 139 17.23 6.88 5.19
CA SER A 139 17.42 6.09 6.41
C SER A 139 17.55 4.59 6.12
N HIS A 140 16.70 4.03 5.26
CA HIS A 140 16.61 2.60 5.00
C HIS A 140 17.60 2.10 3.95
N LYS A 141 18.01 2.95 3.00
CA LYS A 141 18.95 2.62 1.92
C LYS A 141 18.60 1.30 1.22
N PRO A 142 17.38 1.17 0.66
CA PRO A 142 16.95 -0.07 0.04
C PRO A 142 17.86 -0.45 -1.12
N THR A 143 18.06 -1.75 -1.32
CA THR A 143 18.82 -2.27 -2.48
C THR A 143 17.99 -2.28 -3.76
N GLY A 144 16.66 -2.39 -3.64
CA GLY A 144 15.70 -2.24 -4.73
C GLY A 144 15.24 -0.79 -4.90
N GLN A 145 14.04 -0.61 -5.46
CA GLN A 145 13.41 0.70 -5.62
C GLN A 145 12.44 0.97 -4.47
N THR A 146 12.11 2.24 -4.27
CA THR A 146 11.09 2.64 -3.32
C THR A 146 9.76 2.87 -4.02
N VAL A 147 8.70 2.25 -3.50
CA VAL A 147 7.34 2.40 -4.01
C VAL A 147 6.35 2.70 -2.88
N GLY A 148 5.35 3.52 -3.17
CA GLY A 148 4.36 3.99 -2.22
C GLY A 148 2.95 3.58 -2.59
N PHE A 149 2.19 3.15 -1.59
CA PHE A 149 0.73 3.13 -1.67
C PHE A 149 0.17 4.48 -1.20
N TYR A 150 -0.66 5.08 -2.04
CA TYR A 150 -1.38 6.32 -1.76
C TYR A 150 -2.84 6.15 -2.13
N ASP A 151 -3.76 6.28 -1.18
CA ASP A 151 -5.18 5.97 -1.37
C ASP A 151 -5.76 6.55 -2.67
N PHE A 152 -5.40 7.80 -2.97
CA PHE A 152 -5.86 8.50 -4.17
C PHE A 152 -5.18 8.06 -5.46
N THR A 153 -3.84 7.99 -5.49
CA THR A 153 -3.08 7.77 -6.73
C THR A 153 -2.79 6.28 -7.00
N SER A 154 -3.02 5.41 -6.03
CA SER A 154 -2.82 3.95 -6.13
C SER A 154 -4.08 3.16 -6.46
N VAL A 155 -5.25 3.79 -6.43
CA VAL A 155 -6.55 3.16 -6.71
C VAL A 155 -7.36 4.03 -7.68
N THR A 156 -8.18 3.42 -8.53
CA THR A 156 -9.00 4.13 -9.52
C THR A 156 -10.03 5.05 -8.87
N GLN A 157 -10.05 6.32 -9.27
CA GLN A 157 -10.91 7.33 -8.65
C GLN A 157 -12.02 7.80 -9.57
N LYS A 158 -13.12 8.29 -8.97
CA LYS A 158 -14.14 9.03 -9.73
C LYS A 158 -13.57 10.37 -10.22
N PRO A 159 -14.21 11.01 -11.22
CA PRO A 159 -13.89 12.39 -11.60
C PRO A 159 -14.00 13.33 -10.39
N PHE A 160 -13.03 14.23 -10.26
CA PHE A 160 -13.07 15.32 -9.28
C PHE A 160 -12.91 16.69 -9.94
N CYS A 161 -12.40 16.73 -11.17
CA CYS A 161 -12.33 17.92 -12.02
C CYS A 161 -13.32 17.84 -13.19
N LYS A 162 -13.75 19.02 -13.68
CA LYS A 162 -14.60 19.12 -14.86
C LYS A 162 -13.86 18.57 -16.08
N GLY A 163 -14.52 17.71 -16.85
CA GLY A 163 -13.97 17.13 -18.08
C GLY A 163 -13.21 15.81 -17.91
N GLN A 164 -13.03 15.33 -16.67
CA GLN A 164 -12.51 13.97 -16.43
C GLN A 164 -13.57 12.92 -16.78
N ALA A 165 -13.15 11.87 -17.47
CA ALA A 165 -13.99 10.71 -17.75
C ALA A 165 -14.29 9.93 -16.45
N ASP A 166 -15.52 9.42 -16.34
CA ASP A 166 -15.91 8.53 -15.25
C ASP A 166 -15.14 7.20 -15.32
N ARG A 167 -15.13 6.46 -14.22
CA ARG A 167 -14.53 5.13 -14.19
C ARG A 167 -15.24 4.21 -15.17
N THR A 168 -14.44 3.45 -15.90
CA THR A 168 -14.93 2.31 -16.67
C THR A 168 -15.52 1.24 -15.75
N PRO A 169 -16.34 0.32 -16.28
CA PRO A 169 -16.83 -0.82 -15.50
C PRO A 169 -15.69 -1.64 -14.87
N GLN A 170 -14.60 -1.84 -15.61
CA GLN A 170 -13.43 -2.58 -15.15
C GLN A 170 -12.71 -1.84 -14.01
N GLU A 171 -12.54 -0.53 -14.12
CA GLU A 171 -11.96 0.28 -13.04
C GLU A 171 -12.84 0.28 -11.79
N SER A 172 -14.16 0.19 -11.95
CA SER A 172 -15.09 0.07 -10.83
C SER A 172 -15.02 -1.28 -10.11
N VAL A 173 -14.75 -2.37 -10.84
CA VAL A 173 -14.45 -3.69 -10.25
C VAL A 173 -13.11 -3.63 -9.52
N SER A 174 -12.07 -3.15 -10.19
CA SER A 174 -10.72 -2.98 -9.64
C SER A 174 -10.72 -2.13 -8.36
N PHE A 175 -11.52 -1.06 -8.31
CA PHE A 175 -11.68 -0.26 -7.09
C PHE A 175 -12.21 -1.06 -5.90
N LYS A 176 -13.23 -1.89 -6.11
CA LYS A 176 -13.81 -2.72 -5.04
C LYS A 176 -12.79 -3.74 -4.52
N GLU A 177 -12.04 -4.36 -5.44
CA GLU A 177 -10.96 -5.29 -5.08
C GLU A 177 -9.83 -4.58 -4.32
N ALA A 178 -9.48 -3.36 -4.72
CA ALA A 178 -8.49 -2.56 -4.02
C ALA A 178 -8.93 -2.20 -2.59
N LEU A 179 -10.19 -1.79 -2.38
CA LEU A 179 -10.73 -1.53 -1.04
C LEU A 179 -10.61 -2.76 -0.12
N ALA A 180 -10.80 -3.97 -0.66
CA ALA A 180 -10.62 -5.20 0.09
C ALA A 180 -9.14 -5.50 0.41
N CYS A 181 -8.20 -5.00 -0.40
CA CYS A 181 -6.76 -5.16 -0.19
C CYS A 181 -6.17 -4.13 0.79
N MET A 182 -6.72 -2.91 0.84
CA MET A 182 -6.15 -1.77 1.58
C MET A 182 -5.74 -2.09 3.03
N PRO A 183 -6.55 -2.77 3.87
CA PRO A 183 -6.13 -3.11 5.23
C PRO A 183 -4.82 -3.91 5.29
N ARG A 184 -4.60 -4.82 4.32
CA ARG A 184 -3.38 -5.60 4.22
C ARG A 184 -2.20 -4.76 3.75
N VAL A 185 -2.44 -3.76 2.91
CA VAL A 185 -1.39 -2.85 2.45
C VAL A 185 -0.81 -2.06 3.61
N TYR A 186 -1.66 -1.45 4.45
CA TYR A 186 -1.19 -0.71 5.62
C TYR A 186 -0.52 -1.60 6.68
N LEU A 187 -0.93 -2.87 6.76
CA LEU A 187 -0.35 -3.81 7.72
C LEU A 187 1.00 -4.37 7.27
N LEU A 188 1.19 -4.56 5.96
CA LEU A 188 2.34 -5.28 5.39
C LEU A 188 3.36 -4.37 4.69
N ALA A 189 3.06 -3.08 4.56
CA ALA A 189 4.07 -2.09 4.17
C ALA A 189 5.20 -2.07 5.19
N ASP A 190 6.40 -1.75 4.72
CA ASP A 190 7.58 -1.63 5.56
C ASP A 190 7.40 -0.49 6.56
N THR A 191 7.95 -0.72 7.75
CA THR A 191 8.08 0.31 8.77
C THR A 191 9.13 1.30 8.32
N VAL A 192 8.78 2.60 8.27
CA VAL A 192 9.66 3.69 7.85
C VAL A 192 9.81 4.77 8.92
#